data_AF-A0A7J6GDH4-F1
#
_entry.id   AF-A0A7J6GDH4-F1
#
_cell.length_a   1.000
_cell.length_b   1.000
_cell.length_c   1.000
_cell.angle_alpha   90.00
_cell.angle_beta   90.00
_cell.angle_gamma   90.00
#
_symmetry.space_group_name_H-M   'P 1'
#
loop_
_entity.id
_entity.type
_entity.pdbx_description
1 polymer ?
#
loop_
_entity_poly.entity_id
_entity_poly.type
_entity_poly.pdbx_seq_one_letter_code
_entity_poly.pdbx_strand_id
1 'polypeptide(L)' 'MIIKPVLKEMLVSGQLGSGESPYITYMILDGLFGEFTIDVAEELGIPCVHFRTASACCFWSFFFFPRLVDTGEIPITVYV' A
#
# COMPACT_ATOMS: atom_id res chain seq x y z
N MET A 1 -6.15 2.85 -12.06
CA MET A 1 -4.68 2.62 -12.12
C MET A 1 -4.41 1.29 -12.83
N ILE A 2 -3.54 1.26 -13.85
CA ILE A 2 -3.31 0.08 -14.71
C ILE A 2 -2.77 -1.14 -13.92
N ILE A 3 -2.13 -0.92 -12.77
CA ILE A 3 -1.52 -1.98 -11.95
C ILE A 3 -2.54 -2.86 -11.20
N LYS A 4 -3.74 -2.34 -10.88
CA LYS A 4 -4.77 -3.09 -10.13
C LYS A 4 -5.16 -4.43 -10.81
N PRO A 5 -5.54 -4.48 -12.10
CA PRO A 5 -5.87 -5.73 -12.77
C PRO A 5 -4.67 -6.69 -12.87
N VAL A 6 -3.45 -6.16 -13.07
CA VAL A 6 -2.22 -6.98 -13.14
C VAL A 6 -1.95 -7.65 -11.79
N LEU A 7 -2.05 -6.92 -10.69
CA LEU A 7 -1.89 -7.50 -9.35
C LEU A 7 -2.94 -8.59 -9.09
N LYS A 8 -4.20 -8.32 -9.44
CA LYS A 8 -5.27 -9.31 -9.28
C LYS A 8 -4.99 -10.59 -10.06
N GLU A 9 -4.56 -10.47 -11.32
CA GLU A 9 -4.16 -11.60 -12.15
C GLU A 9 -3.02 -12.40 -11.50
N MET A 10 -1.97 -11.73 -11.03
CA MET A 10 -0.84 -12.38 -10.36
C MET A 10 -1.30 -13.26 -9.19
N LEU A 11 -2.21 -12.74 -8.35
CA LEU A 11 -2.69 -13.43 -7.14
C LEU A 11 -3.56 -14.66 -7.44
N VAL A 12 -4.29 -14.66 -8.56
CA VAL A 12 -5.20 -15.76 -8.95
C VAL A 12 -4.62 -16.69 -10.01
N SER A 13 -3.49 -16.34 -10.62
CA SER A 13 -2.85 -17.09 -11.72
C SER A 13 -2.41 -18.52 -11.37
N GLY A 14 -2.28 -18.84 -10.08
CA GLY A 14 -1.72 -20.11 -9.62
C GLY A 14 -0.19 -20.21 -9.71
N GLN A 15 0.48 -19.20 -10.27
CA GLN A 15 1.92 -19.24 -10.56
C GLN A 15 2.80 -18.90 -9.36
N LEU A 16 2.24 -18.23 -8.35
CA LEU A 16 2.95 -17.79 -7.15
C LEU A 16 2.80 -18.74 -5.95
N GLY A 17 1.89 -19.71 -6.04
CA GLY A 17 1.64 -20.70 -5.00
C GLY A 17 2.51 -21.96 -5.14
N SER A 18 2.26 -22.94 -4.27
CA SER A 18 2.86 -24.28 -4.34
C SER A 18 1.78 -25.32 -4.59
N GLY A 19 2.14 -26.54 -5.02
CA GLY A 19 1.21 -27.53 -5.56
C GLY A 19 -0.13 -27.69 -4.81
N GLU A 20 -0.11 -27.83 -3.49
CA GLU A 20 -1.32 -28.00 -2.66
C GLU A 20 -2.05 -26.68 -2.34
N SER A 21 -1.41 -25.53 -2.55
CA SER A 21 -1.96 -24.19 -2.34
C SER A 21 -1.55 -23.25 -3.47
N PRO A 22 -2.19 -23.35 -4.65
CA PRO A 22 -1.79 -22.59 -5.84
C PRO A 22 -2.11 -21.08 -5.71
N TYR A 23 -3.09 -20.72 -4.89
CA TYR A 23 -3.54 -19.34 -4.73
C TYR A 23 -2.91 -18.65 -3.52
N ILE A 24 -2.75 -17.34 -3.64
CA ILE A 24 -2.23 -16.50 -2.56
C ILE A 24 -3.33 -16.24 -1.54
N THR A 25 -3.03 -16.51 -0.27
CA THR A 25 -3.96 -16.37 0.85
C THR A 25 -3.66 -15.18 1.74
N TYR A 26 -2.52 -14.49 1.54
CA TYR A 26 -2.07 -13.36 2.35
C TYR A 26 -1.11 -12.47 1.57
N MET A 27 -1.17 -11.16 1.80
CA MET A 27 -0.24 -10.20 1.19
C MET A 27 0.56 -9.42 2.24
N ILE A 28 1.89 -9.38 2.04
CA ILE A 28 2.81 -8.46 2.70
C ILE A 28 3.41 -7.58 1.62
N LEU A 29 3.12 -6.29 1.66
CA LEU A 29 3.45 -5.35 0.59
C LEU A 29 4.23 -4.16 1.14
N ASP A 30 5.02 -3.50 0.30
CA ASP A 30 5.56 -2.19 0.68
C ASP A 30 4.40 -1.21 0.89
N GLY A 31 4.44 -0.43 1.97
CA GLY A 31 3.38 0.52 2.29
C GLY A 31 3.20 1.63 1.27
N LEU A 32 4.14 1.84 0.35
CA LEU A 32 4.00 2.77 -0.76
C LEU A 32 2.88 2.36 -1.73
N PHE A 33 2.58 1.06 -1.85
CA PHE A 33 1.56 0.58 -2.79
C PHE A 33 0.12 0.98 -2.41
N GLY A 34 -0.11 1.59 -1.24
CA GLY A 34 -1.32 2.38 -0.98
C GLY A 34 -2.66 1.64 -1.15
N GLU A 35 -3.70 2.41 -1.44
CA GLU A 35 -5.12 1.99 -1.37
C GLU A 35 -5.50 0.89 -2.36
N PHE A 36 -4.98 0.90 -3.59
CA PHE A 36 -5.41 -0.08 -4.59
C PHE A 36 -5.12 -1.54 -4.19
N THR A 37 -4.08 -1.76 -3.38
CA THR A 37 -3.74 -3.10 -2.88
C THR A 37 -4.73 -3.57 -1.82
N ILE A 38 -5.34 -2.64 -1.08
CA ILE A 38 -6.43 -2.89 -0.14
C ILE A 38 -7.66 -3.30 -0.93
N ASP A 39 -8.04 -2.56 -1.97
CA ASP A 39 -9.18 -2.94 -2.82
C ASP A 39 -9.05 -4.36 -3.36
N VAL A 40 -7.86 -4.73 -3.86
CA VAL A 40 -7.61 -6.07 -4.40
C VAL A 40 -7.70 -7.12 -3.30
N ALA A 41 -7.17 -6.83 -2.11
CA ALA A 41 -7.27 -7.71 -0.95
C ALA A 41 -8.72 -7.96 -0.54
N GLU A 42 -9.53 -6.90 -0.48
CA GLU A 42 -10.95 -6.95 -0.16
C GLU A 42 -11.75 -7.72 -1.22
N GLU A 43 -11.50 -7.44 -2.51
CA GLU A 43 -12.13 -8.15 -3.63
C GLU A 43 -11.84 -9.66 -3.61
N LEU A 44 -10.65 -10.05 -3.15
CA LEU A 44 -10.23 -11.46 -3.08
C LEU A 44 -10.48 -12.10 -1.70
N GLY A 45 -10.94 -11.33 -0.71
CA GLY A 45 -11.16 -11.80 0.66
C GLY A 45 -9.89 -12.28 1.37
N ILE A 46 -8.72 -11.73 1.02
CA ILE A 46 -7.44 -12.09 1.63
C ILE A 46 -6.92 -10.97 2.54
N PRO A 47 -6.24 -11.29 3.65
CA PRO A 47 -5.66 -10.26 4.48
C PRO A 47 -4.46 -9.58 3.78
N CYS A 48 -4.28 -8.29 4.07
CA CYS A 48 -3.21 -7.47 3.54
C CYS A 48 -2.54 -6.68 4.65
N VAL A 49 -1.20 -6.74 4.71
CA VAL A 49 -0.39 -5.93 5.62
C VAL A 49 0.65 -5.14 4.84
N HIS A 50 0.69 -3.84 5.11
CA HIS A 50 1.70 -2.94 4.57
C HIS A 50 2.89 -2.82 5.52
N PHE A 51 4.07 -3.10 4.99
CA PHE A 51 5.34 -2.85 5.65
C PHE A 51 5.90 -1.50 5.23
N ARG A 52 6.04 -0.58 6.19
CA ARG A 52 6.71 0.71 5.96
C ARG A 52 8.22 0.52 6.08
N THR A 53 8.92 0.62 4.96
CA THR A 53 10.38 0.51 4.88
C THR A 53 11.10 1.72 5.47
N ALA A 54 10.42 2.89 5.49
CA ALA A 54 10.90 4.09 6.18
C ALA A 54 10.82 3.93 7.71
N SER A 55 11.72 4.62 8.41
CA SER A 55 11.70 4.68 9.88
C SER A 55 10.41 5.34 10.39
N ALA A 56 10.01 4.97 11.62
CA ALA A 56 8.84 5.57 12.25
C ALA A 56 8.95 7.11 12.36
N CYS A 57 10.15 7.65 12.65
CA CYS A 57 10.35 9.10 12.73
C CYS A 57 10.21 9.80 11.37
N CYS A 58 10.67 9.17 10.28
CA CYS A 58 10.43 9.67 8.93
C CYS A 58 8.94 9.65 8.60
N PHE A 59 8.28 8.52 8.91
CA PHE A 59 6.87 8.35 8.60
C PHE A 59 5.97 9.34 9.35
N TRP A 60 6.33 9.63 10.60
CA TRP A 60 5.59 10.59 11.44
C TRP A 60 5.53 11.99 10.83
N SER A 61 6.60 12.42 10.14
CA SER A 61 6.62 13.71 9.44
C SER A 61 5.58 13.80 8.31
N PHE A 62 5.26 12.69 7.63
CA PHE A 62 4.20 12.71 6.60
C PHE A 62 2.82 12.96 7.19
N PHE A 63 2.53 12.45 8.39
CA PHE A 63 1.25 12.71 9.06
C PHE A 63 1.08 14.16 9.51
N PHE A 64 2.18 14.81 9.88
CA PHE A 64 2.16 16.22 10.26
C PHE A 64 2.34 17.17 9.10
N PHE A 65 2.66 16.68 7.89
CA PHE A 65 2.93 17.53 6.75
C PHE A 65 1.83 18.57 6.49
N PRO A 66 0.52 18.23 6.46
CA PRO A 66 -0.53 19.24 6.28
C PRO A 66 -0.51 20.30 7.38
N ARG A 67 -0.34 19.87 8.64
CA ARG A 67 -0.27 20.79 9.78
C ARG A 67 0.94 21.72 9.72
N LEU A 68 2.10 21.20 9.34
CA LEU A 68 3.34 21.98 9.22
C LEU A 68 3.23 23.05 8.12
N VAL A 69 2.49 22.73 7.05
CA VAL A 69 2.14 23.72 6.00
C VAL A 69 1.20 24.77 6.58
N ASP A 70 0.12 24.35 7.25
CA ASP A 70 -0.89 25.26 7.81
C ASP A 70 -0.33 26.21 8.88
N THR A 71 0.65 25.75 9.68
CA THR A 71 1.31 26.56 10.72
C THR A 71 2.45 27.42 10.18
N GLY A 72 2.85 27.25 8.90
CA GLY A 72 4.00 27.95 8.31
C GLY A 72 5.35 27.50 8.87
N GLU A 73 5.43 26.34 9.51
CA GLU A 73 6.66 25.78 10.08
C GLU A 73 7.60 25.22 9.00
N ILE A 74 7.10 25.00 7.78
CA ILE A 74 7.91 24.64 6.61
C ILE A 74 7.67 25.61 5.45
N PRO A 75 8.70 25.93 4.64
CA PRO A 75 8.60 26.90 3.55
C PRO A 75 7.96 26.27 2.30
N ILE A 76 6.81 25.62 2.45
CA ILE A 76 6.07 24.95 1.39
C ILE A 76 4.66 25.53 1.36
N THR A 77 4.24 26.02 0.20
CA THR A 77 2.87 26.45 -0.05
C THR A 77 2.16 25.37 -0.85
N VAL A 78 1.21 24.68 -0.24
CA VAL A 78 0.34 23.75 -0.96
C VAL A 78 -0.86 24.55 -1.47
N TYR A 79 -0.94 24.75 -2.78
CA TYR A 79 -2.16 25.29 -3.39
C TYR A 79 -3.21 24.18 -3.38
N VAL A 80 -4.21 24.32 -2.52
CA VAL A 80 -5.37 23.42 -2.43
C VAL A 80 -6.37 23.74 -3.52
#